data_AF-Q8KPE2-F1
#
_entry.id   AF-Q8KPE2-F1
#
_cell.length_a   1.000
_cell.length_b   1.000
_cell.length_c   1.000
_cell.angle_alpha   90.00
_cell.angle_beta   90.00
_cell.angle_gamma   90.00
#
_symmetry.space_group_name_H-M   'P 1'
#
loop_
_entity.id
_entity.type
_entity.pdbx_description
1 polymer ?
#
loop_
_entity_poly.entity_id
_entity_poly.type
_entity_poly.pdbx_seq_one_letter_code
_entity_poly.pdbx_strand_id
1 'polypeptide(L)'
;AIINKYGFIETPYRRVSWDTHKVTDKIDYLTADEEDNYIIAGANTPLNDDGSFKEDIILARQKEDNCQKLLQIRLIYMDVIPKQVVSVASACIPFLENDDSDRAL
;
A
#
# COMPACT_ATOMS: atom_id res chain seq x y z
N ALA A 1 0.12 -7.21 9.49
CA ALA A 1 -0.01 -6.34 10.66
C ALA A 1 0.83 -6.88 11.82
N ILE A 2 1.47 -6.00 12.60
CA ILE A 2 2.12 -6.32 13.87
C ILE A 2 1.55 -5.41 14.97
N ILE A 3 1.70 -5.80 16.24
CA ILE A 3 1.29 -4.96 17.37
C ILE A 3 2.55 -4.35 17.98
N ASN A 4 2.58 -3.03 18.11
CA ASN A 4 3.71 -2.34 18.72
C ASN A 4 3.64 -2.40 20.26
N LYS A 5 4.69 -1.90 20.93
CA LYS A 5 4.79 -1.94 22.41
C LYS A 5 3.67 -1.20 23.14
N TYR A 6 2.95 -0.32 22.46
CA TYR A 6 1.87 0.49 22.99
C TYR A 6 0.48 -0.08 22.65
N GLY A 7 0.42 -1.21 21.94
CA GLY A 7 -0.83 -1.88 21.57
C GLY A 7 -1.45 -1.38 20.27
N PHE A 8 -0.78 -0.52 19.51
CA PHE A 8 -1.28 -0.09 18.21
C PHE A 8 -0.92 -1.10 17.11
N ILE A 9 -1.83 -1.23 16.16
CA ILE A 9 -1.64 -2.05 14.97
C ILE A 9 -0.78 -1.27 13.98
N GLU A 10 0.31 -1.87 13.54
CA GLU A 10 1.17 -1.34 12.50
C GLU A 10 1.14 -2.22 11.25
N THR A 11 1.20 -1.57 10.10
CA THR A 11 1.15 -2.20 8.79
C THR A 11 2.44 -1.89 8.02
N PRO A 12 3.05 -2.90 7.36
CA PRO A 12 4.29 -2.67 6.61
C PRO A 12 4.03 -1.95 5.29
N TYR A 13 4.93 -1.03 4.95
CA TYR A 13 4.92 -0.26 3.70
C TYR A 13 6.32 -0.18 3.10
N ARG A 14 6.44 -0.25 1.77
CA ARG A 14 7.70 0.01 1.06
C ARG A 14 7.91 1.52 0.94
N ARG A 15 9.09 1.99 1.32
CA ARG A 15 9.44 3.41 1.22
C ARG A 15 9.80 3.80 -0.21
N VAL A 16 9.25 4.91 -0.69
CA VAL A 16 9.68 5.57 -1.93
C VAL A 16 10.82 6.55 -1.59
N SER A 17 11.90 6.47 -2.35
CA SER A 17 13.04 7.39 -2.18
C SER A 17 12.65 8.80 -2.60
N TRP A 18 12.92 9.80 -1.75
CA TRP A 18 12.64 11.21 -2.03
C TRP A 18 13.58 11.80 -3.09
N ASP A 19 14.81 11.29 -3.21
CA ASP A 19 15.79 11.75 -4.19
C ASP A 19 15.53 11.19 -5.60
N THR A 20 15.18 9.89 -5.67
CA THR A 20 15.16 9.15 -6.93
C THR A 20 13.74 8.79 -7.38
N HIS A 21 12.72 9.01 -6.55
CA HIS A 21 11.34 8.60 -6.77
C HIS A 21 11.17 7.11 -7.13
N LYS A 22 12.11 6.28 -6.66
CA LYS A 22 12.07 4.82 -6.84
C LYS A 22 11.60 4.15 -5.57
N VAL A 23 10.83 3.08 -5.75
CA VAL A 23 10.42 2.20 -4.66
C VAL A 23 11.66 1.46 -4.16
N THR A 24 11.90 1.52 -2.85
CA THR A 24 13.04 0.87 -2.21
C THR A 24 12.61 -0.44 -1.54
N ASP A 25 13.59 -1.26 -1.17
CA ASP A 25 13.37 -2.48 -0.39
C ASP A 25 13.29 -2.21 1.12
N LYS A 26 13.34 -0.94 1.53
CA LYS A 26 13.14 -0.56 2.93
C LYS A 26 11.65 -0.64 3.26
N ILE A 27 11.35 -1.46 4.26
CA ILE A 27 10.00 -1.61 4.80
C ILE A 27 9.94 -0.83 6.11
N ASP A 28 9.01 0.12 6.18
CA ASP A 28 8.68 0.86 7.38
C ASP A 28 7.29 0.41 7.86
N TYR A 29 7.13 0.27 9.17
CA TYR A 29 5.86 -0.09 9.80
C TYR A 29 5.19 1.19 10.27
N LEU A 30 3.99 1.44 9.76
CA LEU A 30 3.23 2.65 10.07
C LEU A 30 1.97 2.29 10.87
N THR A 31 1.68 3.10 11.88
CA THR A 31 0.38 3.14 12.54
C THR A 31 -0.67 3.83 11.67
N ALA A 32 -1.95 3.65 11.99
CA ALA A 32 -3.05 4.30 11.25
C ALA A 32 -2.92 5.85 11.23
N ASP A 33 -2.53 6.46 12.35
CA ASP A 33 -2.33 7.91 12.43
C ASP A 33 -1.15 8.40 11.57
N GLU A 34 -0.09 7.59 11.45
CA GLU A 34 1.04 7.91 10.57
C GLU A 34 0.68 7.72 9.10
N GLU A 35 -0.04 6.64 8.77
CA GLU A 35 -0.52 6.33 7.42
C GLU A 35 -1.29 7.50 6.81
N ASP A 36 -2.18 8.11 7.61
CA ASP A 36 -3.02 9.24 7.22
C ASP A 36 -2.25 10.47 6.71
N ASN A 37 -0.98 10.63 7.08
CA ASN A 37 -0.16 11.78 6.66
C ASN A 37 0.56 11.55 5.33
N TYR A 38 0.49 10.35 4.78
CA TYR A 38 1.23 9.97 3.59
C TYR A 38 0.32 9.59 2.42
N ILE A 39 0.88 9.71 1.21
CA ILE A 39 0.23 9.25 -0.02
C ILE A 39 0.83 7.89 -0.36
N ILE A 40 -0.05 6.88 -0.47
CA ILE A 40 0.36 5.48 -0.60
C ILE A 40 -0.11 4.93 -1.94
N ALA A 41 0.83 4.44 -2.72
CA ALA A 41 0.54 3.72 -3.96
C ALA A 41 0.10 2.28 -3.69
N GLY A 42 -0.80 1.77 -4.53
CA GLY A 42 -1.22 0.38 -4.47
C GLY A 42 -0.11 -0.60 -4.87
N ALA A 43 -0.15 -1.82 -4.32
CA ALA A 43 0.86 -2.85 -4.62
C ALA A 43 0.90 -3.28 -6.10
N ASN A 44 -0.20 -3.07 -6.84
CA ASN A 44 -0.32 -3.43 -8.25
C ASN A 44 0.20 -2.36 -9.21
N THR A 45 0.74 -1.23 -8.72
CA THR A 45 1.28 -0.18 -9.58
C THR A 45 2.47 -0.71 -10.39
N PRO A 46 2.47 -0.55 -11.73
CA PRO A 46 3.54 -1.05 -12.57
C PRO A 46 4.86 -0.31 -12.32
N LEU A 47 5.91 -1.08 -11.98
CA LEU A 47 7.28 -0.60 -11.80
C LEU A 47 8.16 -1.09 -12.95
N ASN A 48 9.24 -0.35 -13.20
CA ASN A 48 10.36 -0.78 -14.03
C ASN A 48 11.33 -1.64 -13.19
N ASP A 49 12.25 -2.34 -13.86
CA ASP A 49 13.24 -3.23 -13.20
C ASP A 49 14.16 -2.50 -12.20
N ASP A 50 14.32 -1.19 -12.35
CA ASP A 50 15.10 -0.34 -11.46
C ASP A 50 14.31 0.18 -10.25
N GLY A 51 13.03 -0.17 -10.13
CA GLY A 51 12.12 0.27 -9.07
C GLY A 51 11.48 1.65 -9.31
N SER A 52 11.71 2.28 -10.46
CA SER A 52 10.96 3.49 -10.85
C SER A 52 9.54 3.16 -11.30
N PHE A 53 8.62 4.11 -11.20
CA PHE A 53 7.27 3.91 -11.70
C PHE A 53 7.23 3.97 -13.23
N LYS A 54 6.45 3.07 -13.84
CA LYS A 54 6.28 3.04 -15.30
C LYS A 54 5.36 4.16 -15.81
N GLU A 55 4.48 4.65 -14.96
CA GLU A 55 3.48 5.67 -15.26
C GLU A 55 3.74 6.92 -14.41
N ASP A 56 3.55 8.10 -14.99
CA ASP A 56 3.68 9.38 -14.26
C ASP A 56 2.50 9.64 -13.32
N ILE A 57 1.33 9.12 -13.65
CA ILE A 57 0.09 9.29 -12.91
C ILE A 57 -0.30 7.95 -12.32
N ILE A 58 -0.32 7.87 -10.99
CA ILE A 58 -0.54 6.63 -10.25
C ILE A 58 -1.79 6.76 -9.41
N LEU A 59 -2.54 5.66 -9.33
CA LEU A 59 -3.65 5.55 -8.40
C LEU A 59 -3.08 5.33 -6.99
N ALA A 60 -3.35 6.29 -6.10
CA ALA A 60 -2.91 6.26 -4.73
C ALA A 60 -4.03 6.63 -3.77
N ARG A 61 -3.90 6.23 -2.52
CA ARG A 61 -4.81 6.59 -1.44
C ARG A 61 -4.22 7.70 -0.58
N GLN A 62 -5.09 8.59 -0.11
CA GLN A 62 -4.79 9.63 0.88
C GLN A 62 -5.99 9.76 1.81
N LYS A 63 -5.77 10.15 3.08
CA LYS A 63 -6.77 10.26 4.16
C LYS A 63 -8.21 10.66 3.77
N GLU A 64 -8.37 11.64 2.88
CA GLU A 64 -9.68 12.19 2.52
C GLU A 64 -10.33 11.52 1.30
N ASP A 65 -9.58 10.71 0.54
CA ASP A 65 -10.03 10.13 -0.71
C ASP A 65 -9.34 8.79 -0.99
N ASN A 66 -10.15 7.73 -1.03
CA ASN A 66 -9.68 6.35 -1.14
C ASN A 66 -8.95 6.07 -2.46
N CYS A 67 -9.13 6.90 -3.49
CA CYS A 67 -8.52 6.71 -4.81
C CYS A 67 -8.35 8.04 -5.55
N GLN A 68 -7.12 8.58 -5.56
CA GLN A 68 -6.75 9.73 -6.39
C GLN A 68 -5.66 9.38 -7.38
N LYS A 69 -5.78 9.94 -8.59
CA LYS A 69 -4.73 9.93 -9.61
C LYS A 69 -3.75 11.04 -9.31
N LEU A 70 -2.57 10.69 -8.78
CA LEU A 70 -1.55 11.62 -8.34
C LEU A 70 -0.26 11.41 -9.13
N LEU A 71 0.54 12.47 -9.24
CA LEU A 71 1.87 12.38 -9.83
C LEU A 71 2.77 11.50 -8.95
N GLN A 72 3.59 10.66 -9.58
CA GLN A 72 4.53 9.76 -8.90
C GLN A 72 5.44 10.47 -7.87
N ILE A 73 5.78 11.73 -8.12
CA ILE A 73 6.61 12.57 -7.24
C ILE A 73 5.99 12.83 -5.87
N ARG A 74 4.66 12.70 -5.74
CA ARG A 74 3.95 12.92 -4.48
C ARG A 74 3.89 11.66 -3.61
N LEU A 75 4.29 10.51 -4.14
CA LEU A 75 4.23 9.24 -3.43
C LEU A 75 5.37 9.14 -2.42
N ILE A 76 5.02 8.73 -1.19
CA ILE A 76 6.00 8.52 -0.12
C ILE A 76 6.11 7.02 0.23
N TYR A 77 5.01 6.27 0.09
CA TYR A 77 4.97 4.84 0.38
C TYR A 77 4.22 4.05 -0.70
N MET A 78 4.43 2.74 -0.70
CA MET A 78 3.72 1.77 -1.53
C MET A 78 3.35 0.54 -0.69
N ASP A 79 2.17 -0.05 -0.93
CA ASP A 79 1.78 -1.32 -0.30
C ASP A 79 2.79 -2.43 -0.61
N VAL A 80 2.99 -3.35 0.34
CA VAL A 80 3.93 -4.47 0.16
C VAL A 80 3.32 -5.55 -0.73
N ILE A 81 2.04 -5.85 -0.53
CA ILE A 81 1.30 -6.88 -1.28
C ILE A 81 -0.17 -6.51 -1.45
N PRO A 82 -0.86 -6.98 -2.53
CA PRO A 82 -2.29 -6.71 -2.75
C PRO A 82 -3.19 -7.31 -1.66
N LYS A 83 -2.75 -8.42 -1.05
CA LYS A 83 -3.48 -9.13 0.01
C LYS A 83 -3.32 -8.50 1.41
N GLN A 84 -2.75 -7.29 1.51
CA GLN A 84 -2.47 -6.64 2.78
C GLN A 84 -3.73 -6.27 3.58
N VAL A 85 -4.88 -6.19 2.89
CA VAL A 85 -6.19 -5.84 3.48
C VAL A 85 -6.98 -7.08 3.95
N VAL A 86 -6.54 -8.30 3.62
CA VAL A 86 -7.30 -9.53 3.92
C VAL A 86 -6.69 -10.33 5.08
N SER A 87 -7.55 -10.91 5.91
CA SER A 87 -7.14 -11.83 6.99
C SER A 87 -6.54 -13.13 6.42
N VAL A 88 -5.77 -13.85 7.24
CA VAL A 88 -5.12 -15.12 6.87
C VAL A 88 -6.16 -16.14 6.37
N ALA A 89 -7.36 -16.18 6.95
CA ALA A 89 -8.43 -17.08 6.51
C ALA A 89 -8.98 -16.70 5.12
N SER A 90 -9.23 -15.39 4.90
CA SER A 90 -9.77 -14.87 3.64
C SER A 90 -8.76 -14.94 2.50
N ALA A 91 -7.46 -14.81 2.79
CA ALA A 91 -6.38 -14.88 1.81
C ALA A 91 -6.26 -16.26 1.10
N CYS A 92 -6.81 -17.30 1.73
CA CYS A 92 -6.83 -18.68 1.24
C CYS A 92 -8.02 -18.97 0.32
N ILE A 93 -8.98 -18.05 0.18
CA ILE A 93 -10.09 -18.19 -0.76
C ILE A 93 -9.54 -17.91 -2.17
N PRO A 94 -9.49 -18.90 -3.08
CA PRO A 94 -9.05 -18.65 -4.45
C PRO A 94 -10.09 -17.79 -5.19
N PHE A 95 -9.63 -16.80 -5.96
CA PHE A 95 -10.46 -15.87 -6.74
C PHE A 95 -11.41 -14.98 -5.91
N LEU A 96 -10.97 -14.57 -4.71
CA LEU A 96 -11.72 -13.67 -3.84
C LEU A 96 -12.12 -12.35 -4.53
N GLU A 97 -11.31 -11.87 -5.49
CA GLU A 97 -11.64 -10.66 -6.26
C GLU A 97 -12.94 -10.77 -7.10
N ASN A 98 -13.45 -11.99 -7.29
CA ASN A 98 -14.64 -12.29 -8.09
C ASN A 98 -15.83 -12.73 -7.23
N ASP A 99 -15.68 -12.75 -5.90
CA ASP A 99 -16.75 -13.08 -4.96
C ASP A 99 -17.32 -11.83 -4.29
N ASP A 100 -18.61 -11.87 -3.98
CA ASP A 100 -19.31 -10.75 -3.36
C ASP A 100 -18.96 -10.66 -1.86
N SER A 101 -18.94 -9.45 -1.30
CA SER A 101 -18.48 -9.22 0.07
C SER A 101 -19.30 -9.98 1.12
N ASP A 102 -20.58 -10.21 0.85
CA ASP A 102 -21.49 -10.99 1.72
C ASP A 102 -21.25 -12.51 1.69
N ARG A 103 -20.54 -13.04 0.69
CA ARG A 103 -20.17 -14.47 0.61
C ARG A 103 -18.77 -14.76 1.14
N ALA A 104 -17.94 -13.73 1.21
CA ALA A 104 -16.58 -13.78 1.72
C ALA A 104 -16.45 -13.54 3.24
N LEU A 105 -17.54 -13.10 3.91
CA LEU A 105 -17.58 -12.80 5.35
C LEU A 105 -17.73 -14.05 6.22
#